data_AF-A0A3M2J641-F1
#
_entry.id   AF-A0A3M2J641-F1
#
_cell.length_a   1.000
_cell.length_b   1.000
_cell.length_c   1.000
_cell.angle_alpha   90.00
_cell.angle_beta   90.00
_cell.angle_gamma   90.00
#
_symmetry.space_group_name_H-M   'P 1'
#
loop_
_entity.id
_entity.type
_entity.pdbx_description
1 polymer ?
#
loop_
_entity_poly.entity_id
_entity_poly.type
_entity_poly.pdbx_seq_one_letter_code
_entity_poly.pdbx_strand_id
1 'polypeptide(L)'
;MRSISKVCDAADWFDPEVLRIIHQELEEAPRFHRKQWEFAMIYLALQTYGMLQPHSVGLSMGGGTERVLYSIARRIHKLTVTDLYEENTDWDCARFPNADEYLKAHKPFQVEEERFEALHMDMRHLEFPDNTFDFCYSSCAVEHIGEYPDFLQHLQEVHRVLKPGGIYAFTTEFHFGEPTIQDAHNFLFSGEYLRRLIAESPLALVAQPDVEVTPHVANYPFPGNFPQLCFMGETHMTQSVFDFAHFPHLMLLRGKYPFTSILLILKKEAPHFPGNRLEFPGLEASQHFLAQGIEAYRRRLQENILSIHPYSFSGRTRFFADHQEFFDPVTEPPKDDTVFHTDYFWLADGERHFYLRLVPAEDIQEPASLTLRIQRYATLLSGNVECVLEQPVEVRGKSPITLHFTLPVDEDYCYALVGKWRQGPMRLHNIEIYSSPYPLAETPNPGNEAIAQHQERTSSWDNLWTLFRGALPGSTPKVNSN
;
A
#
# COMPACT_ATOMS: atom_id res chain seq x y z
N MET A 1 -0.78 1.41 -25.70
CA MET A 1 0.30 1.73 -24.74
C MET A 1 1.41 2.55 -25.41
N ARG A 2 1.99 3.56 -24.74
CA ARG A 2 3.12 4.38 -25.27
C ARG A 2 4.51 3.75 -25.02
N SER A 3 4.70 3.12 -23.86
CA SER A 3 5.89 2.36 -23.46
C SER A 3 5.50 1.24 -22.51
N ILE A 4 6.21 0.11 -22.51
CA ILE A 4 6.00 -0.99 -21.55
C ILE A 4 6.72 -0.69 -20.23
N SER A 5 7.93 -0.15 -20.29
CA SER A 5 8.63 0.38 -19.11
C SER A 5 7.97 1.72 -18.77
N LYS A 6 7.22 1.77 -17.65
CA LYS A 6 6.45 2.95 -17.24
C LYS A 6 5.99 2.87 -15.78
N VAL A 7 5.42 3.95 -15.26
CA VAL A 7 4.68 3.95 -13.98
C VAL A 7 3.23 3.47 -14.14
N CYS A 8 2.61 3.02 -13.05
CA CYS A 8 1.18 2.69 -13.03
C CYS A 8 0.32 3.91 -13.40
N ASP A 9 -0.60 3.72 -14.33
CA ASP A 9 -1.51 4.75 -14.83
C ASP A 9 -2.92 4.16 -15.04
N ALA A 10 -3.95 4.87 -14.59
CA ALA A 10 -5.35 4.54 -14.85
C ALA A 10 -5.64 4.24 -16.34
N ALA A 11 -4.93 4.88 -17.27
CA ALA A 11 -5.09 4.64 -18.70
C ALA A 11 -4.80 3.19 -19.13
N ASP A 12 -4.02 2.43 -18.36
CA ASP A 12 -3.64 1.06 -18.72
C ASP A 12 -4.81 0.07 -18.64
N TRP A 13 -5.83 0.37 -17.85
CA TRP A 13 -7.09 -0.41 -17.84
C TRP A 13 -7.97 -0.16 -19.05
N PHE A 14 -7.56 0.72 -19.98
CA PHE A 14 -8.19 0.91 -21.28
C PHE A 14 -7.32 0.36 -22.42
N ASP A 15 -6.16 -0.23 -22.10
CA ASP A 15 -5.34 -0.93 -23.08
C ASP A 15 -5.87 -2.35 -23.31
N PRO A 16 -6.22 -2.72 -24.55
CA PRO A 16 -6.77 -4.05 -24.84
C PRO A 16 -5.84 -5.21 -24.47
N GLU A 17 -4.52 -5.05 -24.57
CA GLU A 17 -3.58 -6.11 -24.21
C GLU A 17 -3.48 -6.28 -22.70
N VAL A 18 -3.47 -5.19 -21.94
CA VAL A 18 -3.48 -5.25 -20.46
C VAL A 18 -4.78 -5.89 -19.97
N LEU A 19 -5.93 -5.48 -20.52
CA LEU A 19 -7.22 -6.09 -20.20
C LEU A 19 -7.26 -7.58 -20.56
N ARG A 20 -6.72 -7.95 -21.73
CA ARG A 20 -6.61 -9.35 -22.14
C ARG A 20 -5.79 -10.15 -21.12
N ILE A 21 -4.67 -9.61 -20.64
CA ILE A 21 -3.83 -10.26 -19.63
C ILE A 21 -4.56 -10.41 -18.31
N ILE A 22 -5.19 -9.33 -17.81
CA ILE A 22 -5.97 -9.37 -16.55
C ILE A 22 -7.06 -10.44 -16.61
N HIS A 23 -7.81 -10.49 -17.71
CA HIS A 23 -8.93 -11.42 -17.84
C HIS A 23 -8.50 -12.85 -18.13
N GLN A 24 -7.56 -13.07 -19.05
CA GLN A 24 -7.27 -14.40 -19.59
C GLN A 24 -6.08 -15.07 -18.93
N GLU A 25 -5.10 -14.30 -18.46
CA GLU A 25 -3.84 -14.84 -17.91
C GLU A 25 -3.87 -14.81 -16.39
N LEU A 26 -4.35 -13.70 -15.81
CA LEU A 26 -4.52 -13.57 -14.38
C LEU A 26 -5.88 -14.13 -13.93
N GLU A 27 -6.87 -14.33 -14.81
CA GLU A 27 -8.22 -14.75 -14.41
C GLU A 27 -8.80 -13.87 -13.27
N GLU A 28 -8.60 -12.55 -13.37
CA GLU A 28 -9.13 -11.54 -12.43
C GLU A 28 -10.15 -10.62 -13.10
N ALA A 29 -11.01 -9.99 -12.28
CA ALA A 29 -11.79 -8.84 -12.71
C ALA A 29 -10.90 -7.57 -12.69
N PRO A 30 -11.00 -6.69 -13.70
CA PRO A 30 -10.29 -5.42 -13.72
C PRO A 30 -10.66 -4.56 -12.51
N ARG A 31 -9.64 -4.09 -11.80
CA ARG A 31 -9.76 -3.18 -10.66
C ARG A 31 -8.59 -2.20 -10.68
N PHE A 32 -8.85 -0.92 -10.46
CA PHE A 32 -7.82 0.12 -10.43
C PHE A 32 -6.92 -0.06 -9.21
N HIS A 33 -5.95 -0.97 -9.32
CA HIS A 33 -5.07 -1.37 -8.24
C HIS A 33 -3.66 -1.66 -8.76
N ARG A 34 -2.66 -0.97 -8.23
CA ARG A 34 -1.25 -1.10 -8.63
C ARG A 34 -0.74 -2.54 -8.66
N LYS A 35 -1.07 -3.38 -7.67
CA LYS A 35 -0.62 -4.79 -7.70
C LYS A 35 -1.16 -5.61 -8.88
N GLN A 36 -2.41 -5.36 -9.31
CA GLN A 36 -2.96 -5.99 -10.52
C GLN A 36 -2.22 -5.47 -11.76
N TRP A 37 -1.90 -4.17 -11.78
CA TRP A 37 -1.10 -3.56 -12.84
C TRP A 37 0.32 -4.14 -12.89
N GLU A 38 1.01 -4.30 -11.75
CA GLU A 38 2.36 -4.87 -11.67
C GLU A 38 2.38 -6.28 -12.29
N PHE A 39 1.42 -7.13 -11.90
CA PHE A 39 1.28 -8.49 -12.45
C PHE A 39 1.05 -8.47 -13.95
N ALA A 40 0.12 -7.65 -14.44
CA ALA A 40 -0.20 -7.57 -15.85
C ALA A 40 0.98 -7.06 -16.69
N MET A 41 1.69 -6.04 -16.18
CA MET A 41 2.80 -5.40 -16.87
C MET A 41 4.07 -6.26 -16.87
N ILE A 42 4.37 -6.99 -15.78
CA ILE A 42 5.45 -7.99 -15.77
C ILE A 42 5.16 -9.07 -16.81
N TYR A 43 3.94 -9.62 -16.83
CA TYR A 43 3.55 -10.61 -17.82
C TYR A 43 3.68 -10.05 -19.25
N LEU A 44 3.18 -8.84 -19.49
CA LEU A 44 3.27 -8.17 -20.80
C LEU A 44 4.72 -7.95 -21.24
N ALA A 45 5.60 -7.54 -20.33
CA ALA A 45 7.02 -7.38 -20.61
C ALA A 45 7.65 -8.70 -21.03
N LEU A 46 7.49 -9.76 -20.23
CA LEU A 46 8.02 -11.08 -20.55
C LEU A 46 7.47 -11.61 -21.88
N GLN A 47 6.18 -11.41 -22.15
CA GLN A 47 5.56 -11.78 -23.42
C GLN A 47 6.18 -11.02 -24.60
N THR A 48 6.32 -9.69 -24.47
CA THR A 48 6.81 -8.82 -25.55
C THR A 48 8.25 -9.14 -25.93
N TYR A 49 9.09 -9.46 -24.95
CA TYR A 49 10.48 -9.86 -25.20
C TYR A 49 10.63 -11.34 -25.53
N GLY A 50 9.52 -12.08 -25.72
CA GLY A 50 9.54 -13.47 -26.17
C GLY A 50 10.04 -14.45 -25.11
N MET A 51 9.94 -14.10 -23.83
CA MET A 51 10.40 -14.94 -22.71
C MET A 51 9.36 -15.98 -22.25
N LEU A 52 8.10 -15.82 -22.66
CA LEU A 52 7.04 -16.77 -22.36
C LEU A 52 6.94 -17.84 -23.46
N GLN A 53 7.93 -18.74 -23.51
CA GLN A 53 7.97 -19.87 -24.45
C GLN A 53 7.98 -21.22 -23.73
N PRO A 54 7.45 -22.31 -24.33
CA PRO A 54 7.39 -23.63 -23.69
C PRO A 54 8.75 -24.23 -23.27
N HIS A 55 9.86 -23.69 -23.78
CA HIS A 55 11.23 -24.10 -23.46
C HIS A 55 11.94 -23.17 -22.46
N SER A 56 11.34 -22.04 -22.12
CA SER A 56 11.93 -21.04 -21.24
C SER A 56 11.96 -21.51 -19.79
N VAL A 57 13.04 -21.17 -19.09
CA VAL A 57 13.20 -21.36 -17.65
C VAL A 57 13.32 -20.00 -16.98
N GLY A 58 12.46 -19.72 -16.01
CA GLY A 58 12.36 -18.41 -15.36
C GLY A 58 12.64 -18.45 -13.86
N LEU A 59 13.00 -17.30 -13.31
CA LEU A 59 13.16 -17.07 -11.86
C LEU A 59 12.25 -15.92 -11.39
N SER A 60 11.47 -16.15 -10.34
CA SER A 60 10.74 -15.13 -9.59
C SER A 60 11.45 -14.88 -8.27
N MET A 61 11.72 -13.62 -7.92
CA MET A 61 12.37 -13.24 -6.66
C MET A 61 11.45 -12.36 -5.81
N GLY A 62 11.27 -12.71 -4.53
CA GLY A 62 10.25 -12.11 -3.68
C GLY A 62 8.85 -12.48 -4.15
N GLY A 63 8.68 -13.74 -4.58
CA GLY A 63 7.48 -14.17 -5.30
C GLY A 63 6.28 -14.49 -4.41
N GLY A 64 6.48 -14.61 -3.09
CA GLY A 64 5.44 -14.94 -2.10
C GLY A 64 4.41 -15.93 -2.62
N THR A 65 3.15 -15.49 -2.66
CA THR A 65 1.99 -16.22 -3.20
C THR A 65 1.38 -15.53 -4.42
N GLU A 66 2.20 -14.80 -5.17
CA GLU A 66 1.74 -13.87 -6.20
C GLU A 66 1.02 -14.54 -7.36
N ARG A 67 -0.09 -13.96 -7.78
CA ARG A 67 -0.92 -14.52 -8.85
C ARG A 67 -0.21 -14.65 -10.20
N VAL A 68 0.71 -13.71 -10.50
CA VAL A 68 1.45 -13.69 -11.76
C VAL A 68 2.33 -14.93 -11.94
N LEU A 69 2.83 -15.55 -10.86
CA LEU A 69 3.65 -16.75 -10.93
C LEU A 69 2.92 -17.89 -11.65
N TYR A 70 1.65 -18.09 -11.32
CA TYR A 70 0.82 -19.15 -11.88
C TYR A 70 0.53 -18.89 -13.36
N SER A 71 0.33 -17.61 -13.74
CA SER A 71 0.10 -17.21 -15.13
C SER A 71 1.33 -17.46 -16.00
N ILE A 72 2.53 -17.15 -15.50
CA ILE A 72 3.82 -17.36 -16.18
C ILE A 72 4.11 -18.86 -16.27
N ALA A 73 3.94 -19.61 -15.17
CA ALA A 73 4.22 -21.05 -15.12
C ALA A 73 3.45 -21.83 -16.20
N ARG A 74 2.21 -21.44 -16.53
CA ARG A 74 1.41 -22.07 -17.60
C ARG A 74 2.03 -21.96 -18.99
N ARG A 75 2.95 -21.01 -19.22
CA ARG A 75 3.49 -20.69 -20.56
C ARG A 75 4.88 -21.24 -20.80
N ILE A 76 5.59 -21.63 -19.74
CA ILE A 76 7.02 -21.93 -19.81
C ILE A 76 7.35 -23.36 -19.37
N HIS A 77 8.61 -23.75 -19.49
CA HIS A 77 9.07 -25.08 -19.06
C HIS A 77 9.04 -25.21 -17.53
N LYS A 78 9.69 -24.26 -16.83
CA LYS A 78 9.81 -24.25 -15.38
C LYS A 78 9.98 -22.83 -14.85
N LEU A 79 9.25 -22.49 -13.80
CA LEU A 79 9.43 -21.28 -13.01
C LEU A 79 9.92 -21.63 -11.60
N THR A 80 11.12 -21.18 -11.23
CA THR A 80 11.57 -21.26 -9.84
C THR A 80 11.16 -19.98 -9.11
N VAL A 81 10.51 -20.11 -7.95
CA VAL A 81 10.01 -18.99 -7.15
C VAL A 81 10.79 -18.93 -5.84
N THR A 82 11.47 -17.82 -5.59
CA THR A 82 12.25 -17.63 -4.35
C THR A 82 11.66 -16.53 -3.48
N ASP A 83 11.69 -16.75 -2.18
CA ASP A 83 11.38 -15.77 -1.15
C ASP A 83 12.08 -16.15 0.17
N LEU A 84 12.07 -15.28 1.18
CA LEU A 84 12.63 -15.59 2.50
C LEU A 84 11.77 -16.56 3.31
N TYR A 85 10.51 -16.82 2.94
CA TYR A 85 9.63 -17.83 3.54
C TYR A 85 9.86 -18.15 5.04
N GLU A 86 9.73 -17.15 5.93
CA GLU A 86 9.99 -17.30 7.38
C GLU A 86 8.68 -17.38 8.17
N GLU A 87 8.59 -18.25 9.19
CA GLU A 87 7.39 -18.36 10.04
C GLU A 87 7.07 -17.08 10.84
N ASN A 88 8.07 -16.22 11.08
CA ASN A 88 7.95 -15.02 11.92
C ASN A 88 8.06 -13.70 11.13
N THR A 89 7.81 -13.73 9.82
CA THR A 89 7.79 -12.51 8.99
C THR A 89 6.46 -11.75 9.11
N ASP A 90 6.51 -10.42 9.02
CA ASP A 90 5.31 -9.57 8.96
C ASP A 90 4.58 -9.66 7.60
N TRP A 91 5.13 -10.38 6.62
CA TRP A 91 4.56 -10.57 5.29
C TRP A 91 3.74 -11.86 5.18
N ASP A 92 2.41 -11.75 5.11
CA ASP A 92 1.50 -12.92 5.05
C ASP A 92 1.78 -13.86 3.88
N CYS A 93 2.25 -13.33 2.75
CA CYS A 93 2.61 -14.13 1.56
C CYS A 93 3.91 -14.93 1.69
N ALA A 94 4.71 -14.70 2.75
CA ALA A 94 5.97 -15.37 3.00
C ALA A 94 5.96 -16.17 4.32
N ARG A 95 4.81 -16.39 4.96
CA ARG A 95 4.73 -17.02 6.29
C ARG A 95 4.43 -18.52 6.23
N PHE A 96 5.27 -19.31 5.56
CA PHE A 96 5.02 -20.76 5.40
C PHE A 96 6.31 -21.59 5.55
N PRO A 97 6.36 -22.58 6.47
CA PRO A 97 7.54 -23.45 6.62
C PRO A 97 7.76 -24.40 5.43
N ASN A 98 6.72 -24.66 4.63
CA ASN A 98 6.84 -25.39 3.37
C ASN A 98 6.13 -24.61 2.24
N ALA A 99 6.81 -23.58 1.73
CA ALA A 99 6.28 -22.69 0.70
C ALA A 99 5.86 -23.42 -0.59
N ASP A 100 6.59 -24.47 -0.99
CA ASP A 100 6.29 -25.21 -2.23
C ASP A 100 4.95 -25.96 -2.14
N GLU A 101 4.73 -26.65 -1.02
CA GLU A 101 3.45 -27.32 -0.74
C GLU A 101 2.31 -26.30 -0.64
N TYR A 102 2.56 -25.16 0.02
CA TYR A 102 1.56 -24.10 0.15
C TYR A 102 1.14 -23.55 -1.22
N LEU A 103 2.09 -23.20 -2.09
CA LEU A 103 1.78 -22.68 -3.44
C LEU A 103 1.04 -23.69 -4.30
N LYS A 104 1.37 -24.99 -4.19
CA LYS A 104 0.67 -26.06 -4.91
C LYS A 104 -0.76 -26.27 -4.41
N ALA A 105 -0.99 -26.13 -3.10
CA ALA A 105 -2.31 -26.27 -2.50
C ALA A 105 -3.24 -25.06 -2.78
N HIS A 106 -2.68 -23.85 -2.91
CA HIS A 106 -3.44 -22.59 -3.01
C HIS A 106 -3.44 -21.96 -4.41
N LYS A 107 -3.31 -22.80 -5.46
CA LYS A 107 -3.36 -22.33 -6.85
C LYS A 107 -4.68 -21.58 -7.13
N PRO A 108 -4.65 -20.34 -7.62
CA PRO A 108 -5.86 -19.58 -7.92
C PRO A 108 -6.60 -20.09 -9.16
N PHE A 109 -5.92 -20.86 -10.02
CA PHE A 109 -6.44 -21.50 -11.22
C PHE A 109 -5.56 -22.70 -11.61
N GLN A 110 -5.97 -23.48 -12.60
CA GLN A 110 -5.30 -24.74 -12.95
C GLN A 110 -3.89 -24.51 -13.54
N VAL A 111 -2.88 -25.06 -12.85
CA VAL A 111 -1.46 -25.11 -13.27
C VAL A 111 -0.88 -26.48 -12.92
N GLU A 112 -0.10 -27.06 -13.84
CA GLU A 112 0.69 -28.28 -13.62
C GLU A 112 1.78 -28.01 -12.57
N GLU A 113 1.83 -28.82 -11.52
CA GLU A 113 2.69 -28.58 -10.36
C GLU A 113 4.17 -28.74 -10.68
N GLU A 114 4.49 -29.49 -11.73
CA GLU A 114 5.86 -29.69 -12.20
C GLU A 114 6.43 -28.42 -12.83
N ARG A 115 5.57 -27.49 -13.28
CA ARG A 115 5.97 -26.25 -13.97
C ARG A 115 6.47 -25.15 -13.05
N PHE A 116 6.32 -25.30 -11.74
CA PHE A 116 6.91 -24.36 -10.80
C PHE A 116 7.44 -25.06 -9.56
N GLU A 117 8.25 -24.37 -8.78
CA GLU A 117 8.69 -24.79 -7.46
C GLU A 117 8.96 -23.56 -6.60
N ALA A 118 8.75 -23.67 -5.29
CA ALA A 118 9.12 -22.62 -4.34
C ALA A 118 10.36 -23.00 -3.54
N LEU A 119 11.30 -22.07 -3.39
CA LEU A 119 12.52 -22.26 -2.62
C LEU A 119 12.71 -21.10 -1.63
N HIS A 120 13.11 -21.40 -0.40
CA HIS A 120 13.57 -20.40 0.56
C HIS A 120 14.94 -19.88 0.14
N MET A 121 15.04 -18.62 -0.27
CA MET A 121 16.29 -18.03 -0.74
C MET A 121 16.25 -16.50 -0.70
N ASP A 122 17.36 -15.90 -0.29
CA ASP A 122 17.60 -14.46 -0.33
C ASP A 122 18.01 -14.03 -1.75
N MET A 123 17.31 -13.08 -2.36
CA MET A 123 17.61 -12.63 -3.73
C MET A 123 18.97 -11.92 -3.87
N ARG A 124 19.61 -11.54 -2.76
CA ARG A 124 20.97 -11.02 -2.72
C ARG A 124 22.04 -12.12 -2.80
N HIS A 125 21.66 -13.37 -2.57
CA HIS A 125 22.55 -14.53 -2.51
C HIS A 125 21.87 -15.77 -3.12
N LEU A 126 21.87 -15.87 -4.45
CA LEU A 126 21.18 -16.93 -5.17
C LEU A 126 22.04 -18.20 -5.30
N GLU A 127 21.52 -19.34 -4.87
CA GLU A 127 22.20 -20.64 -4.95
C GLU A 127 22.02 -21.34 -6.32
N PHE A 128 22.07 -20.57 -7.41
CA PHE A 128 21.98 -21.09 -8.78
C PHE A 128 23.31 -20.93 -9.53
N PRO A 129 23.61 -21.79 -10.52
CA PRO A 129 24.73 -21.58 -11.42
C PRO A 129 24.58 -20.31 -12.27
N ASP A 130 25.69 -19.81 -12.80
CA ASP A 130 25.70 -18.72 -13.77
C ASP A 130 24.94 -19.11 -15.05
N ASN A 131 24.27 -18.15 -15.68
CA ASN A 131 23.57 -18.34 -16.96
C ASN A 131 22.50 -19.47 -16.94
N THR A 132 21.75 -19.56 -15.85
CA THR A 132 20.71 -20.58 -15.65
C THR A 132 19.36 -20.18 -16.29
N PHE A 133 18.94 -18.93 -16.15
CA PHE A 133 17.58 -18.50 -16.46
C PHE A 133 17.50 -17.69 -17.76
N ASP A 134 16.43 -17.91 -18.54
CA ASP A 134 16.12 -17.11 -19.73
C ASP A 134 15.59 -15.72 -19.33
N PHE A 135 14.89 -15.64 -18.20
CA PHE A 135 14.44 -14.38 -17.61
C PHE A 135 14.35 -14.46 -16.09
N CYS A 136 14.38 -13.30 -15.45
CA CYS A 136 14.05 -13.11 -14.05
C CYS A 136 12.93 -12.08 -13.93
N TYR A 137 12.16 -12.12 -12.85
CA TYR A 137 11.26 -11.03 -12.48
C TYR A 137 11.10 -10.86 -10.98
N SER A 138 10.59 -9.70 -10.56
CA SER A 138 10.22 -9.41 -9.18
C SER A 138 9.11 -8.35 -9.16
N SER A 139 8.15 -8.45 -8.23
CA SER A 139 7.01 -7.53 -8.16
C SER A 139 6.96 -6.83 -6.80
N CYS A 140 7.49 -5.60 -6.74
CA CYS A 140 7.46 -4.77 -5.52
C CYS A 140 8.03 -5.48 -4.28
N ALA A 141 9.21 -6.06 -4.44
CA ALA A 141 9.97 -6.67 -3.35
C ALA A 141 11.36 -6.03 -3.16
N VAL A 142 11.92 -5.42 -4.21
CA VAL A 142 13.29 -4.87 -4.21
C VAL A 142 13.43 -3.73 -3.21
N GLU A 143 12.39 -2.94 -2.98
CA GLU A 143 12.33 -1.86 -1.99
C GLU A 143 12.52 -2.30 -0.53
N HIS A 144 12.46 -3.61 -0.25
CA HIS A 144 12.49 -4.16 1.11
C HIS A 144 13.79 -4.87 1.48
N ILE A 145 14.72 -5.06 0.54
CA ILE A 145 15.82 -6.02 0.72
C ILE A 145 17.03 -5.48 1.50
N GLY A 146 16.97 -4.25 2.01
CA GLY A 146 18.03 -3.66 2.82
C GLY A 146 18.41 -2.26 2.33
N GLU A 147 19.70 -2.04 2.15
CA GLU A 147 20.30 -0.74 1.87
C GLU A 147 20.91 -0.69 0.46
N TYR A 148 21.52 0.46 0.11
CA TYR A 148 22.14 0.65 -1.21
C TYR A 148 23.06 -0.50 -1.69
N PRO A 149 23.96 -1.06 -0.86
CA PRO A 149 24.80 -2.19 -1.27
C PRO A 149 23.99 -3.47 -1.57
N ASP A 150 22.89 -3.69 -0.86
CA ASP A 150 22.00 -4.83 -1.06
C ASP A 150 21.29 -4.77 -2.43
N PHE A 151 20.84 -3.58 -2.83
CA PHE A 151 20.23 -3.38 -4.16
C PHE A 151 21.23 -3.66 -5.29
N LEU A 152 22.49 -3.24 -5.14
CA LEU A 152 23.54 -3.55 -6.13
C LEU A 152 23.88 -5.04 -6.15
N GLN A 153 24.01 -5.66 -4.98
CA GLN A 153 24.28 -7.09 -4.85
C GLN A 153 23.17 -7.92 -5.52
N HIS A 154 21.91 -7.55 -5.32
CA HIS A 154 20.77 -8.15 -6.03
C HIS A 154 20.92 -8.05 -7.57
N LEU A 155 21.22 -6.86 -8.09
CA LEU A 155 21.42 -6.68 -9.54
C LEU A 155 22.62 -7.47 -10.09
N GLN A 156 23.67 -7.68 -9.27
CA GLN A 156 24.80 -8.55 -9.62
C GLN A 156 24.39 -10.02 -9.69
N GLU A 157 23.60 -10.50 -8.73
CA GLU A 157 23.07 -11.87 -8.75
C GLU A 157 22.16 -12.11 -9.94
N VAL A 158 21.24 -11.17 -10.23
CA VAL A 158 20.39 -11.23 -11.44
C VAL A 158 21.24 -11.31 -12.70
N HIS A 159 22.24 -10.45 -12.85
CA HIS A 159 23.15 -10.51 -13.98
C HIS A 159 23.88 -11.86 -14.06
N ARG A 160 24.35 -12.40 -12.93
CA ARG A 160 25.07 -13.67 -12.88
C ARG A 160 24.21 -14.82 -13.37
N VAL A 161 22.99 -14.96 -12.84
CA VAL A 161 22.10 -16.11 -13.12
C VAL A 161 21.37 -16.01 -14.45
N LEU A 162 21.20 -14.80 -15.03
CA LEU A 162 20.62 -14.66 -16.37
C LEU A 162 21.56 -15.22 -17.45
N LYS A 163 20.98 -15.90 -18.44
CA LYS A 163 21.68 -16.24 -19.70
C LYS A 163 21.99 -14.97 -20.49
N PRO A 164 23.02 -14.97 -21.36
CA PRO A 164 23.27 -13.87 -22.27
C PRO A 164 22.01 -13.56 -23.11
N GLY A 165 21.60 -12.30 -23.14
CA GLY A 165 20.37 -11.86 -23.81
C GLY A 165 19.09 -12.00 -22.98
N GLY A 166 19.14 -12.65 -21.81
CA GLY A 166 18.02 -12.73 -20.89
C GLY A 166 17.68 -11.38 -20.25
N ILE A 167 16.43 -11.25 -19.82
CA ILE A 167 15.91 -9.99 -19.25
C ILE A 167 15.52 -10.13 -17.78
N TYR A 168 15.56 -9.01 -17.07
CA TYR A 168 14.98 -8.83 -15.76
C TYR A 168 13.89 -7.76 -15.83
N ALA A 169 12.64 -8.16 -15.60
CA ALA A 169 11.51 -7.25 -15.51
C ALA A 169 11.11 -7.12 -14.04
N PHE A 170 11.19 -5.93 -13.46
CA PHE A 170 10.81 -5.76 -12.06
C PHE A 170 10.04 -4.49 -11.80
N THR A 171 9.10 -4.59 -10.86
CA THR A 171 8.41 -3.41 -10.31
C THR A 171 8.95 -3.07 -8.94
N THR A 172 8.95 -1.78 -8.63
CA THR A 172 9.31 -1.26 -7.29
C THR A 172 8.60 0.08 -7.06
N GLU A 173 8.69 0.61 -5.84
CA GLU A 173 8.09 1.89 -5.46
C GLU A 173 8.87 3.07 -6.04
N PHE A 174 8.16 3.98 -6.70
CA PHE A 174 8.69 5.22 -7.24
C PHE A 174 7.87 6.40 -6.74
N HIS A 175 8.54 7.37 -6.11
CA HIS A 175 7.90 8.64 -5.76
C HIS A 175 8.44 9.78 -6.64
N PHE A 176 7.55 10.73 -6.94
CA PHE A 176 7.83 11.81 -7.90
C PHE A 176 8.62 12.99 -7.29
N GLY A 177 9.07 12.85 -6.04
CA GLY A 177 9.76 13.90 -5.29
C GLY A 177 11.23 13.55 -5.03
N GLU A 178 11.86 14.37 -4.21
CA GLU A 178 13.20 14.16 -3.67
C GLU A 178 13.21 14.62 -2.19
N PRO A 179 14.06 14.05 -1.32
CA PRO A 179 14.91 12.87 -1.55
C PRO A 179 14.09 11.56 -1.46
N THR A 180 14.73 10.42 -1.77
CA THR A 180 14.22 9.07 -1.45
C THR A 180 13.68 9.01 -0.02
N ILE A 181 12.48 8.45 0.14
CA ILE A 181 11.92 8.18 1.46
C ILE A 181 12.43 6.81 1.92
N GLN A 182 13.17 6.81 3.03
CA GLN A 182 13.89 5.64 3.54
C GLN A 182 13.34 5.29 4.91
N ASP A 183 12.43 4.33 4.93
CA ASP A 183 12.00 3.69 6.17
C ASP A 183 12.78 2.38 6.34
N ALA A 184 12.93 1.92 7.58
CA ALA A 184 13.67 0.69 7.86
C ALA A 184 13.07 -0.47 7.04
N HIS A 185 13.85 -1.02 6.11
CA HIS A 185 13.44 -2.09 5.19
C HIS A 185 12.25 -1.74 4.27
N ASN A 186 12.03 -0.46 3.96
CA ASN A 186 11.00 -0.04 2.99
C ASN A 186 11.36 1.29 2.35
N PHE A 187 11.68 1.25 1.06
CA PHE A 187 12.12 2.42 0.29
C PHE A 187 11.03 2.86 -0.68
N LEU A 188 10.74 4.16 -0.70
CA LEU A 188 10.11 4.80 -1.86
C LEU A 188 11.23 5.48 -2.64
N PHE A 189 11.58 4.96 -3.82
CA PHE A 189 12.74 5.44 -4.55
C PHE A 189 12.48 6.74 -5.30
N SER A 190 13.41 7.69 -5.19
CA SER A 190 13.41 8.88 -6.01
C SER A 190 14.02 8.61 -7.39
N GLY A 191 13.82 9.57 -8.30
CA GLY A 191 14.46 9.51 -9.61
C GLY A 191 15.98 9.56 -9.51
N GLU A 192 16.54 10.42 -8.65
CA GLU A 192 18.00 10.48 -8.43
C GLU A 192 18.56 9.12 -7.98
N TYR A 193 17.89 8.46 -7.04
CA TYR A 193 18.34 7.19 -6.49
C TYR A 193 18.34 6.07 -7.53
N LEU A 194 17.24 5.91 -8.26
CA LEU A 194 17.14 4.89 -9.32
C LEU A 194 18.15 5.16 -10.45
N ARG A 195 18.42 6.43 -10.81
CA ARG A 195 19.45 6.75 -11.81
C ARG A 195 20.81 6.24 -11.40
N ARG A 196 21.18 6.48 -10.14
CA ARG A 196 22.47 6.05 -9.61
C ARG A 196 22.55 4.52 -9.56
N LEU A 197 21.52 3.87 -9.03
CA LEU A 197 21.44 2.41 -8.94
C LEU A 197 21.57 1.74 -10.32
N ILE A 198 20.84 2.26 -11.32
CA ILE A 198 20.87 1.74 -12.69
C ILE A 198 22.18 2.06 -13.40
N ALA A 199 22.80 3.21 -13.17
CA ALA A 199 24.11 3.55 -13.73
C ALA A 199 25.23 2.62 -13.24
N GLU A 200 25.13 2.15 -11.98
CA GLU A 200 26.07 1.22 -11.36
C GLU A 200 25.70 -0.27 -11.60
N SER A 201 24.53 -0.54 -12.22
CA SER A 201 24.07 -1.90 -12.53
C SER A 201 24.91 -2.57 -13.63
N PRO A 202 25.21 -3.88 -13.52
CA PRO A 202 25.85 -4.64 -14.59
C PRO A 202 24.89 -5.01 -15.75
N LEU A 203 23.59 -4.77 -15.61
CA LEU A 203 22.59 -5.05 -16.64
C LEU A 203 22.35 -3.81 -17.50
N ALA A 204 22.07 -3.95 -18.79
CA ALA A 204 21.72 -2.83 -19.67
C ALA A 204 20.23 -2.47 -19.55
N LEU A 205 19.91 -1.17 -19.52
CA LEU A 205 18.54 -0.68 -19.55
C LEU A 205 17.91 -0.90 -20.94
N VAL A 206 16.79 -1.61 -21.00
CA VAL A 206 16.14 -1.98 -22.26
C VAL A 206 15.32 -0.84 -22.86
N ALA A 207 14.63 -0.08 -22.01
CA ALA A 207 13.81 1.06 -22.40
C ALA A 207 13.74 2.08 -21.27
N GLN A 208 13.73 3.37 -21.63
CA GLN A 208 13.48 4.43 -20.66
C GLN A 208 12.05 4.28 -20.10
N PRO A 209 11.86 4.36 -18.78
CA PRO A 209 10.53 4.31 -18.19
C PRO A 209 9.76 5.60 -18.50
N ASP A 210 8.59 5.48 -19.13
CA ASP A 210 7.66 6.60 -19.29
C ASP A 210 6.99 6.88 -17.93
N VAL A 211 7.28 8.05 -17.36
CA VAL A 211 6.68 8.46 -16.08
C VAL A 211 5.63 9.55 -16.26
N GLU A 212 5.21 9.84 -17.50
CA GLU A 212 4.05 10.70 -17.77
C GLU A 212 2.77 9.98 -17.31
N VAL A 213 2.06 10.58 -16.35
CA VAL A 213 0.80 10.09 -15.84
C VAL A 213 -0.33 10.78 -16.59
N THR A 214 -1.29 9.99 -17.11
CA THR A 214 -2.45 10.56 -17.80
C THR A 214 -3.21 11.53 -16.88
N PRO A 215 -3.52 12.77 -17.32
CA PRO A 215 -4.16 13.79 -16.50
C PRO A 215 -5.65 13.49 -16.31
N HIS A 216 -5.94 12.53 -15.44
CA HIS A 216 -7.29 12.05 -15.12
C HIS A 216 -7.45 11.91 -13.61
N VAL A 217 -8.63 12.26 -13.07
CA VAL A 217 -8.89 12.27 -11.62
C VAL A 217 -8.70 10.92 -10.92
N ALA A 218 -8.73 9.81 -11.67
CA ALA A 218 -8.39 8.49 -11.14
C ALA A 218 -6.91 8.32 -10.75
N ASN A 219 -6.04 9.16 -11.31
CA ASN A 219 -4.63 9.24 -10.94
C ASN A 219 -4.36 10.31 -9.87
N TYR A 220 -5.39 10.94 -9.29
CA TYR A 220 -5.17 11.82 -8.15
C TYR A 220 -4.65 11.02 -6.95
N PRO A 221 -3.62 11.54 -6.27
CA PRO A 221 -2.99 10.82 -5.18
C PRO A 221 -3.86 10.86 -3.91
N PHE A 222 -4.04 9.70 -3.27
CA PHE A 222 -4.75 9.56 -2.00
C PHE A 222 -3.91 8.73 -1.02
N PRO A 223 -4.00 8.96 0.30
CA PRO A 223 -3.29 8.08 1.23
C PRO A 223 -3.92 6.68 1.20
N GLY A 224 -3.11 5.63 1.33
CA GLY A 224 -3.60 4.24 1.29
C GLY A 224 -4.61 3.93 2.40
N ASN A 225 -4.53 4.65 3.52
CA ASN A 225 -5.45 4.57 4.65
C ASN A 225 -6.59 5.61 4.60
N PHE A 226 -6.84 6.24 3.44
CA PHE A 226 -7.96 7.16 3.25
C PHE A 226 -9.33 6.64 3.75
N PRO A 227 -9.68 5.34 3.59
CA PRO A 227 -10.84 4.73 4.24
C PRO A 227 -10.99 5.02 5.74
N GLN A 228 -9.88 5.14 6.46
CA GLN A 228 -9.84 5.37 7.90
C GLN A 228 -10.02 6.85 8.28
N LEU A 229 -10.07 7.76 7.29
CA LEU A 229 -10.32 9.20 7.44
C LEU A 229 -11.75 9.63 7.05
N CYS A 230 -12.56 8.71 6.54
CA CYS A 230 -13.82 9.06 5.91
C CYS A 230 -15.04 8.90 6.84
N PHE A 231 -15.90 9.91 6.79
CA PHE A 231 -17.24 9.87 7.34
C PHE A 231 -18.16 9.06 6.41
N MET A 232 -18.52 7.83 6.78
CA MET A 232 -19.51 7.02 6.04
C MET A 232 -20.52 6.34 6.97
N GLY A 233 -21.49 7.14 7.43
CA GLY A 233 -22.71 6.67 8.11
C GLY A 233 -22.61 6.51 9.63
N GLU A 234 -23.77 6.41 10.29
CA GLU A 234 -23.96 6.43 11.75
C GLU A 234 -23.29 5.26 12.51
N THR A 235 -22.68 4.30 11.80
CA THR A 235 -21.97 3.17 12.40
C THR A 235 -20.77 2.82 11.55
N HIS A 236 -19.62 2.48 12.15
CA HIS A 236 -18.49 1.92 11.42
C HIS A 236 -18.87 0.66 10.59
N MET A 237 -19.97 0.00 10.94
CA MET A 237 -20.58 -1.10 10.18
C MET A 237 -21.06 -0.71 8.78
N THR A 238 -21.35 0.56 8.48
CA THR A 238 -21.70 0.98 7.11
C THR A 238 -20.50 1.08 6.19
N GLN A 239 -19.26 1.07 6.71
CA GLN A 239 -18.05 0.99 5.89
C GLN A 239 -17.90 -0.35 5.15
N SER A 240 -18.46 -1.46 5.67
CA SER A 240 -18.35 -2.79 5.04
C SER A 240 -19.34 -3.01 3.89
N VAL A 241 -20.36 -2.15 3.75
CA VAL A 241 -21.41 -2.28 2.72
C VAL A 241 -21.08 -1.46 1.47
N PHE A 242 -20.16 -0.49 1.57
CA PHE A 242 -19.62 0.23 0.42
C PHE A 242 -18.29 -0.40 0.02
N ASP A 243 -18.34 -1.28 -0.98
CA ASP A 243 -17.18 -2.00 -1.51
C ASP A 243 -15.95 -1.08 -1.69
N PHE A 244 -14.94 -1.29 -0.83
CA PHE A 244 -13.59 -0.70 -0.94
C PHE A 244 -12.91 -1.03 -2.27
N ALA A 245 -13.47 -1.97 -3.05
CA ALA A 245 -13.10 -2.29 -4.42
C ALA A 245 -13.23 -1.10 -5.42
N HIS A 246 -13.76 0.05 -5.00
CA HIS A 246 -14.05 1.19 -5.88
C HIS A 246 -13.12 2.40 -5.76
N PHE A 247 -12.26 2.51 -4.72
CA PHE A 247 -11.26 3.58 -4.71
C PHE A 247 -10.03 3.18 -5.53
N PRO A 248 -9.58 4.01 -6.50
CA PRO A 248 -8.38 3.70 -7.27
C PRO A 248 -7.15 3.66 -6.37
N HIS A 249 -6.58 2.48 -6.16
CA HIS A 249 -5.32 2.28 -5.46
C HIS A 249 -4.17 2.33 -6.49
N LEU A 250 -4.04 3.48 -7.14
CA LEU A 250 -3.12 3.73 -8.25
C LEU A 250 -1.96 4.62 -7.80
N MET A 251 -2.29 5.85 -7.40
CA MET A 251 -1.35 6.85 -6.93
C MET A 251 -1.57 7.07 -5.44
N LEU A 252 -0.56 6.80 -4.62
CA LEU A 252 -0.65 6.86 -3.17
C LEU A 252 0.08 8.07 -2.61
N LEU A 253 -0.26 8.46 -1.37
CA LEU A 253 0.43 9.48 -0.60
C LEU A 253 1.15 8.91 0.61
N ARG A 254 2.44 9.26 0.72
CA ARG A 254 3.21 9.22 1.97
C ARG A 254 3.41 10.66 2.43
N GLY A 255 2.67 11.09 3.45
CA GLY A 255 2.58 12.52 3.77
C GLY A 255 2.04 13.31 2.58
N LYS A 256 2.82 14.28 2.10
CA LYS A 256 2.55 15.04 0.87
C LYS A 256 3.20 14.46 -0.40
N TYR A 257 4.00 13.39 -0.29
CA TYR A 257 4.76 12.85 -1.41
C TYR A 257 3.95 11.78 -2.16
N PRO A 258 3.65 12.00 -3.45
CA PRO A 258 2.94 11.03 -4.26
C PRO A 258 3.89 9.94 -4.75
N PHE A 259 3.43 8.69 -4.73
CA PHE A 259 4.18 7.54 -5.18
C PHE A 259 3.30 6.47 -5.81
N THR A 260 3.92 5.62 -6.62
CA THR A 260 3.27 4.51 -7.32
C THR A 260 4.33 3.47 -7.72
N SER A 261 3.91 2.34 -8.28
CA SER A 261 4.80 1.35 -8.86
C SER A 261 5.38 1.82 -10.20
N ILE A 262 6.67 1.58 -10.42
CA ILE A 262 7.36 1.71 -11.71
C ILE A 262 7.82 0.33 -12.20
N LEU A 263 7.66 0.04 -13.49
CA LEU A 263 8.26 -1.15 -14.14
C LEU A 263 9.57 -0.75 -14.82
N LEU A 264 10.66 -1.41 -14.44
CA LEU A 264 11.96 -1.32 -15.11
C LEU A 264 12.28 -2.65 -15.78
N ILE A 265 12.89 -2.57 -16.97
CA ILE A 265 13.28 -3.73 -17.77
C ILE A 265 14.76 -3.60 -18.08
N LEU A 266 15.53 -4.56 -17.56
CA LEU A 266 16.98 -4.64 -17.73
C LEU A 266 17.34 -5.92 -18.49
N LYS A 267 18.52 -5.95 -19.11
CA LYS A 267 18.98 -7.07 -19.94
C LYS A 267 20.44 -7.38 -19.68
N LYS A 268 20.77 -8.68 -19.68
CA LYS A 268 22.17 -9.11 -19.71
C LYS A 268 22.71 -8.96 -21.14
N GLU A 269 23.54 -7.96 -21.37
CA GLU A 269 24.26 -7.79 -22.64
C GLU A 269 25.67 -8.41 -22.58
N ALA A 270 26.28 -8.58 -23.75
CA ALA A 270 27.67 -9.02 -23.85
C ALA A 270 28.61 -7.95 -23.25
N PRO A 271 29.84 -8.32 -22.83
CA PRO A 271 30.68 -7.47 -21.99
C PRO A 271 31.28 -6.30 -22.79
N HIS A 272 30.54 -5.19 -22.96
CA HIS A 272 31.00 -3.82 -23.22
C HIS A 272 29.77 -2.91 -23.35
N PHE A 273 29.27 -2.40 -22.22
CA PHE A 273 28.19 -1.40 -22.20
C PHE A 273 28.65 -0.15 -21.44
N PRO A 274 28.75 1.03 -22.09
CA PRO A 274 28.95 2.28 -21.36
C PRO A 274 27.71 2.57 -20.51
N GLY A 275 27.92 2.86 -19.22
CA GLY A 275 26.92 2.83 -18.15
C GLY A 275 25.53 3.35 -18.49
N ASN A 276 24.51 2.70 -17.92
CA ASN A 276 23.12 3.06 -18.18
C ASN A 276 22.86 4.52 -17.82
N ARG A 277 22.35 5.26 -18.78
CA ARG A 277 21.73 6.56 -18.51
C ARG A 277 20.23 6.36 -18.38
N LEU A 278 19.73 6.36 -17.16
CA LEU A 278 18.30 6.34 -16.88
C LEU A 278 17.74 7.77 -16.92
N GLU A 279 16.67 7.93 -17.68
CA GLU A 279 15.90 9.17 -17.80
C GLU A 279 14.44 8.89 -17.42
N PHE A 280 13.72 9.94 -17.07
CA PHE A 280 12.29 9.86 -16.72
C PHE A 280 11.49 10.83 -17.59
N PRO A 281 11.25 10.50 -18.87
CA PRO A 281 10.35 11.25 -19.73
C PRO A 281 9.00 11.48 -19.05
N GLY A 282 8.48 12.70 -19.11
CA GLY A 282 7.19 13.06 -18.52
C GLY A 282 7.20 13.42 -17.03
N LEU A 283 8.34 13.34 -16.35
CA LEU A 283 8.43 13.57 -14.90
C LEU A 283 7.89 14.94 -14.48
N GLU A 284 8.32 16.02 -15.16
CA GLU A 284 7.89 17.39 -14.84
C GLU A 284 6.37 17.58 -15.06
N ALA A 285 5.84 17.01 -16.15
CA ALA A 285 4.41 17.07 -16.44
C ALA A 285 3.59 16.32 -15.38
N SER A 286 4.05 15.14 -14.96
CA SER A 286 3.44 14.37 -13.88
C SER A 286 3.52 15.10 -12.54
N GLN A 287 4.68 15.68 -12.20
CA GLN A 287 4.83 16.48 -10.97
C GLN A 287 3.84 17.65 -10.94
N HIS A 288 3.67 18.35 -12.07
CA HIS A 288 2.70 19.44 -12.18
C HIS A 288 1.25 18.94 -11.99
N PHE A 289 0.88 17.84 -12.65
CA PHE A 289 -0.45 17.24 -12.51
C PHE A 289 -0.73 16.73 -11.08
N LEU A 290 0.23 16.01 -10.49
CA LEU A 290 0.11 15.45 -9.15
C LEU A 290 0.04 16.56 -8.09
N ALA A 291 0.75 17.67 -8.26
CA ALA A 291 0.62 18.83 -7.39
C ALA A 291 -0.80 19.39 -7.33
N GLN A 292 -1.54 19.36 -8.45
CA GLN A 292 -2.96 19.76 -8.47
C GLN A 292 -3.83 18.77 -7.66
N GLY A 293 -3.55 17.47 -7.77
CA GLY A 293 -4.25 16.44 -6.99
C GLY A 293 -3.95 16.53 -5.49
N ILE A 294 -2.70 16.78 -5.11
CA ILE A 294 -2.29 17.01 -3.71
C ILE A 294 -2.99 18.25 -3.15
N GLU A 295 -3.04 19.35 -3.90
CA GLU A 295 -3.73 20.57 -3.49
C GLU A 295 -5.23 20.36 -3.35
N ALA A 296 -5.84 19.57 -4.25
CA ALA A 296 -7.24 19.17 -4.13
C ALA A 296 -7.50 18.36 -2.85
N TYR A 297 -6.58 17.45 -2.48
CA TYR A 297 -6.68 16.69 -1.23
C TYR A 297 -6.45 17.57 0.01
N ARG A 298 -5.42 18.44 -0.01
CA ARG A 298 -5.14 19.44 1.04
C ARG A 298 -6.37 20.28 1.35
N ARG A 299 -6.98 20.87 0.32
CA ARG A 299 -8.17 21.70 0.45
C ARG A 299 -9.31 20.94 1.13
N ARG A 300 -9.51 19.66 0.77
CA ARG A 300 -10.54 18.83 1.42
C ARG A 300 -10.26 18.63 2.89
N LEU A 301 -9.01 18.35 3.27
CA LEU A 301 -8.64 18.26 4.68
C LEU A 301 -8.98 19.57 5.39
N GLN A 302 -8.64 20.73 4.81
CA GLN A 302 -8.84 22.06 5.40
C GLN A 302 -10.30 22.54 5.41
N GLU A 303 -11.19 21.98 4.59
CA GLU A 303 -12.59 22.40 4.51
C GLU A 303 -13.57 21.49 5.26
N ASN A 304 -13.16 20.25 5.56
CA ASN A 304 -14.08 19.21 6.03
C ASN A 304 -13.71 18.69 7.42
N ILE A 305 -14.75 18.24 8.13
CA ILE A 305 -14.63 17.42 9.33
C ILE A 305 -14.24 16.01 8.91
N LEU A 306 -13.28 15.42 9.62
CA LEU A 306 -12.77 14.07 9.41
C LEU A 306 -13.27 13.17 10.54
N SER A 307 -13.73 11.97 10.19
CA SER A 307 -13.94 10.88 11.15
C SER A 307 -12.74 9.98 11.09
N ILE A 308 -12.05 9.81 12.22
CA ILE A 308 -10.81 9.05 12.29
C ILE A 308 -11.10 7.70 12.93
N HIS A 309 -10.74 6.62 12.23
CA HIS A 309 -10.89 5.29 12.79
C HIS A 309 -9.95 5.12 14.01
N PRO A 310 -10.47 4.74 15.19
CA PRO A 310 -9.69 4.68 16.44
C PRO A 310 -8.69 3.53 16.47
N TYR A 311 -8.81 2.59 15.53
CA TYR A 311 -7.92 1.45 15.40
C TYR A 311 -7.22 1.55 14.05
N SER A 312 -6.03 2.14 14.07
CA SER A 312 -4.92 1.80 13.21
C SER A 312 -4.73 0.31 13.29
N PHE A 313 -4.19 -0.16 12.20
CA PHE A 313 -3.42 -1.34 12.29
C PHE A 313 -2.19 -1.14 13.21
N SER A 314 -2.20 -1.72 14.42
CA SER A 314 -1.13 -1.64 15.44
C SER A 314 0.16 -2.36 15.00
N GLY A 315 0.87 -1.81 14.02
CA GLY A 315 2.20 -2.29 13.62
C GLY A 315 2.33 -3.72 13.09
N ARG A 316 1.23 -4.44 12.75
CA ARG A 316 1.18 -5.84 12.24
C ARG A 316 -0.12 -6.28 11.52
N THR A 317 -0.38 -5.79 10.30
CA THR A 317 -1.59 -5.92 9.43
C THR A 317 -2.79 -6.87 9.76
N ARG A 318 -4.01 -6.44 9.36
CA ARG A 318 -5.24 -7.23 9.08
C ARG A 318 -6.01 -8.05 10.14
N PHE A 319 -5.95 -7.71 11.41
CA PHE A 319 -6.67 -8.35 12.54
C PHE A 319 -8.19 -8.66 12.38
N PHE A 320 -8.95 -8.04 11.47
CA PHE A 320 -10.38 -8.37 11.30
C PHE A 320 -10.69 -9.30 10.11
N ALA A 321 -9.77 -9.47 9.16
CA ALA A 321 -9.97 -10.33 8.00
C ALA A 321 -9.45 -11.76 8.22
N ASP A 322 -8.44 -11.94 9.06
CA ASP A 322 -7.73 -13.22 9.21
C ASP A 322 -8.00 -13.95 10.54
N HIS A 323 -8.86 -13.41 11.42
CA HIS A 323 -9.01 -13.89 12.80
C HIS A 323 -10.47 -14.10 13.24
N GLN A 324 -11.25 -14.74 12.36
CA GLN A 324 -12.58 -15.27 12.69
C GLN A 324 -12.57 -16.32 13.82
N GLU A 325 -11.40 -16.85 14.16
CA GLU A 325 -11.15 -17.87 15.19
C GLU A 325 -11.03 -17.35 16.63
N PHE A 326 -10.95 -16.02 16.85
CA PHE A 326 -10.81 -15.43 18.20
C PHE A 326 -12.15 -15.06 18.87
N PHE A 327 -13.26 -15.54 18.32
CA PHE A 327 -14.60 -15.37 18.89
C PHE A 327 -15.10 -16.57 19.71
N ASP A 328 -14.20 -17.42 20.24
CA ASP A 328 -14.52 -18.28 21.39
C ASP A 328 -13.77 -17.76 22.64
N PRO A 329 -14.42 -17.70 23.82
CA PRO A 329 -13.91 -16.98 24.97
C PRO A 329 -12.84 -17.80 25.70
N VAL A 330 -11.92 -17.12 26.42
CA VAL A 330 -10.85 -17.66 27.29
C VAL A 330 -9.56 -17.91 26.47
N THR A 331 -8.41 -17.25 26.67
CA THR A 331 -7.69 -16.83 27.90
C THR A 331 -6.53 -15.88 27.50
N GLU A 332 -6.23 -14.92 28.37
CA GLU A 332 -5.11 -13.94 28.36
C GLU A 332 -5.39 -12.55 27.74
N PRO A 333 -5.24 -11.45 28.52
CA PRO A 333 -5.25 -10.09 28.00
C PRO A 333 -3.94 -9.78 27.23
N PRO A 334 -3.98 -8.90 26.21
CA PRO A 334 -2.81 -8.58 25.40
C PRO A 334 -1.67 -7.96 26.22
N LYS A 335 -0.42 -8.21 25.81
CA LYS A 335 0.82 -7.66 26.41
C LYS A 335 0.98 -6.13 26.24
N ASP A 336 0.20 -5.51 25.37
CA ASP A 336 0.29 -4.09 25.04
C ASP A 336 -0.71 -3.29 25.89
N ASP A 337 -0.25 -2.16 26.44
CA ASP A 337 -1.08 -1.20 27.15
C ASP A 337 -1.87 -0.29 26.19
N THR A 338 -1.74 -0.44 24.88
CA THR A 338 -2.56 0.29 23.88
C THR A 338 -4.05 -0.06 24.00
N VAL A 339 -4.87 0.94 24.32
CA VAL A 339 -6.34 0.87 24.27
C VAL A 339 -6.85 1.14 22.86
N PHE A 340 -6.27 2.14 22.21
CA PHE A 340 -6.53 2.48 20.81
C PHE A 340 -5.31 3.22 20.25
N HIS A 341 -5.16 3.22 18.93
CA HIS A 341 -4.10 3.91 18.21
C HIS A 341 -4.70 4.19 16.85
N THR A 342 -4.72 5.41 16.31
CA THR A 342 -5.21 5.69 14.95
C THR A 342 -4.10 5.50 13.95
N ASP A 343 -4.41 5.33 12.66
CA ASP A 343 -3.33 5.37 11.67
C ASP A 343 -2.64 6.75 11.69
N TYR A 344 -1.46 6.80 11.09
CA TYR A 344 -0.78 8.07 10.85
C TYR A 344 -1.35 8.74 9.62
N PHE A 345 -1.82 9.97 9.78
CA PHE A 345 -2.44 10.74 8.72
C PHE A 345 -1.71 12.05 8.46
N TRP A 346 -1.55 12.37 7.18
CA TRP A 346 -1.19 13.72 6.76
C TRP A 346 -2.41 14.61 6.88
N LEU A 347 -2.31 15.67 7.69
CA LEU A 347 -3.42 16.57 8.01
C LEU A 347 -3.24 17.96 7.40
N ALA A 348 -2.38 18.07 6.38
CA ALA A 348 -1.93 19.33 5.79
C ALA A 348 -1.26 20.26 6.83
N ASP A 349 -1.33 21.56 6.61
CA ASP A 349 -0.84 22.62 7.47
C ASP A 349 -1.99 23.42 8.08
N GLY A 350 -1.73 24.05 9.24
CA GLY A 350 -2.65 24.95 9.92
C GLY A 350 -2.99 24.48 11.33
N GLU A 351 -4.25 24.68 11.75
CA GLU A 351 -4.75 24.28 13.06
C GLU A 351 -5.88 23.25 12.91
N ARG A 352 -5.88 22.24 13.78
CA ARG A 352 -6.92 21.20 13.83
C ARG A 352 -7.49 21.08 15.24
N HIS A 353 -8.81 21.01 15.34
CA HIS A 353 -9.53 20.70 16.57
C HIS A 353 -9.90 19.22 16.57
N PHE A 354 -9.56 18.50 17.64
CA PHE A 354 -9.84 17.08 17.78
C PHE A 354 -10.84 16.82 18.89
N TYR A 355 -11.81 15.95 18.60
CA TYR A 355 -12.87 15.56 19.52
C TYR A 355 -12.80 14.05 19.73
N LEU A 356 -12.52 13.63 20.97
CA LEU A 356 -12.48 12.23 21.36
C LEU A 356 -13.64 11.95 22.31
N ARG A 357 -14.45 10.94 22.01
CA ARG A 357 -15.51 10.46 22.89
C ARG A 357 -15.26 9.00 23.26
N LEU A 358 -15.10 8.74 24.54
CA LEU A 358 -14.87 7.41 25.11
C LEU A 358 -16.11 6.97 25.86
N VAL A 359 -16.65 5.80 25.54
CA VAL A 359 -17.87 5.27 26.17
C VAL A 359 -17.53 4.03 26.99
N PRO A 360 -17.56 4.10 28.34
CA PRO A 360 -17.43 2.92 29.19
C PRO A 360 -18.47 1.85 28.85
N ALA A 361 -18.05 0.59 28.75
CA ALA A 361 -18.94 -0.54 28.54
C ALA A 361 -19.78 -0.84 29.79
N GLU A 362 -19.19 -0.59 30.96
CA GLU A 362 -19.75 -0.89 32.28
C GLU A 362 -19.54 0.30 33.23
N ASP A 363 -20.21 0.29 34.36
CA ASP A 363 -20.04 1.32 35.38
C ASP A 363 -18.72 1.12 36.13
N ILE A 364 -17.73 1.99 35.88
CA ILE A 364 -16.39 1.87 36.42
C ILE A 364 -16.37 2.28 37.90
N GLN A 365 -16.35 1.26 38.78
CA GLN A 365 -16.38 1.42 40.25
C GLN A 365 -15.01 1.76 40.83
N GLU A 366 -13.93 1.21 40.26
CA GLU A 366 -12.56 1.46 40.67
C GLU A 366 -11.94 2.58 39.84
N PRO A 367 -11.06 3.43 40.39
CA PRO A 367 -10.38 4.47 39.61
C PRO A 367 -9.61 3.87 38.43
N ALA A 368 -10.07 4.16 37.21
CA ALA A 368 -9.38 3.81 35.99
C ALA A 368 -8.86 5.07 35.28
N SER A 369 -7.73 4.96 34.59
CA SER A 369 -7.17 6.04 33.79
C SER A 369 -6.43 5.54 32.57
N LEU A 370 -6.43 6.38 31.54
CA LEU A 370 -5.60 6.24 30.35
C LEU A 370 -4.77 7.50 30.13
N THR A 371 -3.73 7.39 29.33
CA THR A 371 -2.95 8.50 28.80
C THR A 371 -3.29 8.66 27.33
N LEU A 372 -3.89 9.80 26.97
CA LEU A 372 -4.05 10.21 25.59
C LEU A 372 -2.74 10.82 25.09
N ARG A 373 -2.27 10.37 23.93
CA ARG A 373 -1.07 10.86 23.27
C ARG A 373 -1.39 11.27 21.85
N ILE A 374 -0.78 12.34 21.37
CA ILE A 374 -0.66 12.61 19.93
C ILE A 374 0.77 12.36 19.55
N GLN A 375 0.96 11.42 18.64
CA GLN A 375 2.24 11.09 18.07
C GLN A 375 2.34 11.69 16.68
N ARG A 376 3.56 12.08 16.28
CA ARG A 376 3.86 12.47 14.91
C ARG A 376 5.23 11.98 14.49
N TYR A 377 5.44 11.88 13.19
CA TYR A 377 6.78 11.71 12.60
C TYR A 377 6.94 12.63 11.40
N ALA A 378 8.18 13.03 11.11
CA ALA A 378 8.49 13.75 9.88
C ALA A 378 8.40 12.77 8.70
N THR A 379 7.70 13.15 7.62
CA THR A 379 7.35 12.25 6.51
C THR A 379 8.57 11.58 5.86
N LEU A 380 9.70 12.29 5.80
CA LEU A 380 10.97 11.79 5.24
C LEU A 380 11.81 10.99 6.25
N LEU A 381 11.39 10.91 7.52
CA LEU A 381 12.11 10.23 8.61
C LEU A 381 11.11 9.56 9.56
N SER A 382 10.36 8.58 9.07
CA SER A 382 9.26 8.01 9.86
C SER A 382 9.71 7.17 11.06
N GLY A 383 11.00 6.80 11.11
CA GLY A 383 11.57 6.06 12.24
C GLY A 383 11.65 6.87 13.54
N ASN A 384 11.51 8.20 13.47
CA ASN A 384 11.53 9.06 14.66
C ASN A 384 10.12 9.56 15.01
N VAL A 385 9.47 8.83 15.93
CA VAL A 385 8.14 9.19 16.43
C VAL A 385 8.25 10.08 17.67
N GLU A 386 7.68 11.28 17.58
CA GLU A 386 7.62 12.28 18.64
C GLU A 386 6.23 12.30 19.28
N CYS A 387 6.15 12.45 20.60
CA CYS A 387 4.89 12.72 21.30
C CYS A 387 4.74 14.24 21.48
N VAL A 388 3.74 14.85 20.82
CA VAL A 388 3.52 16.31 20.85
C VAL A 388 2.43 16.75 21.82
N LEU A 389 1.59 15.82 22.25
CA LEU A 389 0.61 16.04 23.30
C LEU A 389 0.52 14.78 24.14
N GLU A 390 0.50 14.94 25.46
CA GLU A 390 0.28 13.85 26.41
C GLU A 390 -0.62 14.34 27.54
N GLN A 391 -1.77 13.69 27.71
CA GLN A 391 -2.79 14.10 28.67
C GLN A 391 -3.36 12.88 29.41
N PRO A 392 -3.32 12.84 30.75
CA PRO A 392 -4.01 11.81 31.51
C PRO A 392 -5.52 12.04 31.46
N VAL A 393 -6.27 10.96 31.37
CA VAL A 393 -7.73 10.92 31.28
C VAL A 393 -8.23 9.97 32.36
N GLU A 394 -8.90 10.54 33.35
CA GLU A 394 -9.58 9.78 34.41
C GLU A 394 -10.91 9.27 33.88
N VAL A 395 -11.18 7.98 34.10
CA VAL A 395 -12.40 7.31 33.65
C VAL A 395 -13.15 6.81 34.87
N ARG A 396 -14.35 7.37 35.10
CA ARG A 396 -15.18 7.05 36.26
C ARG A 396 -16.64 6.96 35.89
N GLY A 397 -17.30 5.98 36.47
CA GLY A 397 -18.73 5.74 36.24
C GLY A 397 -19.03 5.26 34.83
N LYS A 398 -20.30 5.36 34.43
CA LYS A 398 -20.80 4.94 33.11
C LYS A 398 -20.93 6.09 32.08
N SER A 399 -20.71 7.33 32.50
CA SER A 399 -20.90 8.49 31.62
C SER A 399 -19.84 8.53 30.52
N PRO A 400 -20.21 8.87 29.26
CA PRO A 400 -19.24 9.14 28.21
C PRO A 400 -18.28 10.26 28.62
N ILE A 401 -17.03 10.11 28.23
CA ILE A 401 -15.98 11.09 28.46
C ILE A 401 -15.70 11.76 27.12
N THR A 402 -15.82 13.08 27.08
CA THR A 402 -15.52 13.88 25.91
C THR A 402 -14.27 14.70 26.19
N LEU A 403 -13.29 14.60 25.29
CA LEU A 403 -12.08 15.41 25.31
C LEU A 403 -12.03 16.25 24.04
N HIS A 404 -11.57 17.49 24.20
CA HIS A 404 -11.33 18.41 23.10
C HIS A 404 -9.96 19.03 23.28
N PHE A 405 -9.16 19.00 22.22
CA PHE A 405 -7.86 19.65 22.17
C PHE A 405 -7.61 20.20 20.77
N THR A 406 -6.72 21.18 20.70
CA THR A 406 -6.35 21.86 19.46
C THR A 406 -4.86 21.71 19.24
N LEU A 407 -4.46 21.43 18.01
CA LEU A 407 -3.07 21.19 17.65
C LEU A 407 -2.71 21.93 16.35
N PRO A 408 -1.60 22.66 16.29
CA PRO A 408 -1.01 23.07 15.03
C PRO A 408 -0.48 21.84 14.28
N VAL A 409 -0.93 21.65 13.04
CA VAL A 409 -0.45 20.61 12.13
C VAL A 409 0.50 21.20 11.09
N ASP A 410 1.50 20.43 10.73
CA ASP A 410 2.58 20.80 9.83
C ASP A 410 2.57 19.87 8.62
N GLU A 411 2.72 20.43 7.41
CA GLU A 411 2.64 19.68 6.17
C GLU A 411 3.76 18.63 5.99
N ASP A 412 4.85 18.74 6.74
CA ASP A 412 5.95 17.78 6.69
C ASP A 412 5.76 16.60 7.66
N TYR A 413 4.68 16.58 8.44
CA TYR A 413 4.42 15.57 9.45
C TYR A 413 3.14 14.77 9.21
N CYS A 414 3.16 13.51 9.68
CA CYS A 414 1.96 12.69 9.83
C CYS A 414 1.64 12.52 11.31
N TYR A 415 0.35 12.44 11.67
CA TYR A 415 -0.13 12.45 13.05
C TYR A 415 -0.99 11.22 13.35
N ALA A 416 -0.84 10.67 14.56
CA ALA A 416 -1.68 9.61 15.11
C ALA A 416 -2.13 9.94 16.53
N LEU A 417 -3.33 9.49 16.92
CA LEU A 417 -3.85 9.58 18.28
C LEU A 417 -3.75 8.22 18.95
N VAL A 418 -3.22 8.17 20.17
CA VAL A 418 -2.96 6.92 20.89
C VAL A 418 -3.51 7.01 22.31
N GLY A 419 -4.34 6.05 22.68
CA GLY A 419 -4.76 5.83 24.06
C GLY A 419 -3.95 4.72 24.69
N LYS A 420 -3.19 5.03 25.73
CA LYS A 420 -2.39 4.06 26.50
C LYS A 420 -3.00 3.85 27.88
N TRP A 421 -3.16 2.61 28.29
CA TRP A 421 -3.64 2.26 29.61
C TRP A 421 -2.67 2.74 30.67
N ARG A 422 -3.20 3.25 31.78
CA ARG A 422 -2.37 3.73 32.89
C ARG A 422 -2.66 3.00 34.18
N GLN A 423 -3.92 2.89 34.58
CA GLN A 423 -4.30 2.29 35.86
C GLN A 423 -5.75 1.83 35.86
N GLY A 424 -6.05 0.77 36.62
CA GLY A 424 -7.41 0.36 37.01
C GLY A 424 -8.22 -0.28 35.88
N PRO A 425 -9.10 -1.26 36.16
CA PRO A 425 -9.86 -1.96 35.13
C PRO A 425 -10.89 -1.04 34.44
N MET A 426 -10.86 -1.02 33.12
CA MET A 426 -11.76 -0.31 32.23
C MET A 426 -12.04 -1.14 30.97
N ARG A 427 -13.27 -1.10 30.50
CA ARG A 427 -13.68 -1.58 29.18
C ARG A 427 -14.40 -0.45 28.47
N LEU A 428 -14.06 -0.21 27.20
CA LEU A 428 -14.73 0.77 26.36
C LEU A 428 -15.60 0.04 25.35
N HIS A 429 -16.87 0.42 25.25
CA HIS A 429 -17.80 -0.07 24.24
C HIS A 429 -17.64 0.69 22.91
N ASN A 430 -17.30 1.99 22.98
CA ASN A 430 -17.13 2.81 21.79
C ASN A 430 -16.03 3.86 21.99
N ILE A 431 -15.34 4.17 20.89
CA ILE A 431 -14.35 5.23 20.77
C ILE A 431 -14.66 5.99 19.48
N GLU A 432 -14.98 7.27 19.60
CA GLU A 432 -15.25 8.13 18.44
C GLU A 432 -14.20 9.23 18.38
N ILE A 433 -13.61 9.43 17.20
CA ILE A 433 -12.56 10.43 16.98
C ILE A 433 -12.94 11.28 15.78
N TYR A 434 -12.98 12.59 15.99
CA TYR A 434 -13.21 13.57 14.94
C TYR A 434 -12.11 14.61 14.90
N SER A 435 -11.84 15.15 13.72
CA SER A 435 -10.96 16.30 13.53
C SER A 435 -11.64 17.35 12.65
N SER A 436 -11.52 18.63 13.01
CA SER A 436 -12.18 19.75 12.33
C SER A 436 -11.21 20.91 12.06
N PRO A 437 -11.36 21.67 10.96
CA PRO A 437 -10.59 22.89 10.71
C PRO A 437 -11.01 24.08 11.58
N TYR A 438 -12.14 23.97 12.25
CA TYR A 438 -12.74 25.02 13.06
C TYR A 438 -13.37 24.43 14.33
N PRO A 439 -13.54 25.22 15.40
CA PRO A 439 -14.19 24.74 16.61
C PRO A 439 -15.64 24.32 16.35
N LEU A 440 -16.01 23.11 16.75
CA LEU A 440 -17.38 22.63 16.90
C LEU A 440 -17.96 23.09 18.26
N ALA A 441 -19.28 23.22 18.34
CA ALA A 441 -19.92 23.57 19.60
C ALA A 441 -19.75 22.45 20.63
N GLU A 442 -19.73 22.79 21.92
CA GLU A 442 -19.61 21.82 23.01
C GLU A 442 -20.93 21.04 23.17
N THR A 443 -21.23 20.14 22.25
CA THR A 443 -22.37 19.23 22.37
C THR A 443 -21.99 17.88 22.97
N PRO A 444 -22.92 17.22 23.68
CA PRO A 444 -22.68 15.89 24.25
C PRO A 444 -22.49 14.79 23.20
N ASN A 445 -22.78 15.08 21.93
CA ASN A 445 -22.51 14.21 20.79
C ASN A 445 -21.98 15.04 19.60
N PRO A 446 -20.67 15.31 19.54
CA PRO A 446 -20.06 16.05 18.44
C PRO A 446 -20.22 15.30 17.10
N GLY A 447 -20.44 13.99 17.12
CA GLY A 447 -20.80 13.20 15.94
C GLY A 447 -22.11 13.67 15.31
N ASN A 448 -23.16 13.94 16.09
CA ASN A 448 -24.44 14.41 15.55
C ASN A 448 -24.36 15.82 14.96
N GLU A 449 -23.57 16.72 15.56
CA GLU A 449 -23.32 18.06 14.98
C GLU A 449 -22.44 17.98 13.74
N ALA A 450 -21.39 17.16 13.76
CA ALA A 450 -20.56 16.89 12.59
C ALA A 450 -21.42 16.32 11.45
N ILE A 451 -22.34 15.40 11.74
CA ILE A 451 -23.30 14.83 10.80
C ILE A 451 -24.23 15.91 10.24
N ALA A 452 -24.84 16.72 11.10
CA ALA A 452 -25.78 17.76 10.68
C ALA A 452 -25.09 18.82 9.80
N GLN A 453 -23.91 19.31 10.19
CA GLN A 453 -23.13 20.28 9.41
C GLN A 453 -22.57 19.67 8.12
N HIS A 454 -22.22 18.39 8.14
CA HIS A 454 -21.81 17.65 6.95
C HIS A 454 -22.99 17.52 5.98
N GLN A 455 -24.17 17.11 6.44
CA GLN A 455 -25.40 16.99 5.62
C GLN A 455 -25.83 18.31 4.96
N GLU A 456 -25.54 19.47 5.58
CA GLU A 456 -25.76 20.78 4.95
C GLU A 456 -24.72 21.13 3.86
N ARG A 457 -23.53 20.53 3.91
CA ARG A 457 -22.40 20.81 3.01
C ARG A 457 -22.11 19.69 1.98
N THR A 458 -22.71 18.50 2.10
CA THR A 458 -22.40 17.24 1.40
C THR A 458 -22.61 17.20 -0.11
N SER A 459 -23.01 18.30 -0.75
CA SER A 459 -22.95 18.39 -2.22
C SER A 459 -21.53 18.17 -2.81
N SER A 460 -20.46 18.14 -1.99
CA SER A 460 -19.06 18.02 -2.42
C SER A 460 -18.47 16.60 -2.39
N TRP A 461 -18.91 15.70 -1.50
CA TRP A 461 -18.33 14.34 -1.33
C TRP A 461 -18.89 13.32 -2.35
N ASP A 462 -20.17 13.45 -2.71
CA ASP A 462 -20.85 12.54 -3.65
C ASP A 462 -20.38 12.68 -5.11
N ASN A 463 -19.78 13.82 -5.47
CA ASN A 463 -19.37 14.11 -6.84
C ASN A 463 -18.20 13.24 -7.34
N LEU A 464 -17.28 12.82 -6.45
CA LEU A 464 -16.22 11.87 -6.82
C LEU A 464 -16.77 10.48 -7.11
N TRP A 465 -17.72 10.02 -6.28
CA TRP A 465 -18.37 8.72 -6.47
C TRP A 465 -19.13 8.65 -7.79
N THR A 466 -19.74 9.76 -8.20
CA THR A 466 -20.45 9.87 -9.48
C THR A 466 -19.47 9.83 -10.67
N LEU A 467 -18.26 10.37 -10.53
CA LEU A 467 -17.19 10.31 -11.53
C LEU A 467 -16.59 8.89 -11.66
N PHE A 468 -16.42 8.15 -10.57
CA PHE A 468 -15.86 6.80 -10.60
C PHE A 468 -16.84 5.73 -11.10
N ARG A 469 -18.15 5.88 -10.84
CA ARG A 469 -19.19 4.96 -11.36
C ARG A 469 -19.34 5.01 -12.88
N GLY A 470 -18.96 6.10 -13.53
CA GLY A 470 -19.05 6.25 -14.99
C GLY A 470 -17.90 5.62 -15.79
N ALA A 471 -16.82 5.18 -15.12
CA ALA A 471 -15.54 4.88 -15.78
C ALA A 471 -15.30 3.40 -16.10
N LEU A 472 -16.06 2.45 -15.54
CA LEU A 472 -15.90 1.02 -15.80
C LEU A 472 -17.09 0.46 -16.58
N PRO A 473 -16.94 0.08 -17.86
CA PRO A 473 -17.98 -0.62 -18.59
C PRO A 473 -18.20 -2.02 -17.99
N GLY A 474 -19.39 -2.28 -17.42
CA GLY A 474 -19.85 -3.64 -17.14
C GLY A 474 -20.02 -4.07 -15.67
N SER A 475 -19.78 -3.21 -14.68
CA SER A 475 -20.04 -3.52 -13.26
C SER A 475 -21.49 -3.22 -12.85
N THR A 476 -22.46 -3.91 -13.45
CA THR A 476 -23.78 -4.07 -12.82
C THR A 476 -23.72 -5.28 -11.89
N PRO A 477 -23.88 -5.12 -10.57
CA PRO A 477 -24.07 -6.26 -9.68
C PRO A 477 -25.40 -6.92 -10.07
N LYS A 478 -25.36 -8.20 -10.44
CA LYS A 478 -26.58 -9.02 -10.44
C LYS A 478 -26.99 -9.18 -8.98
N VAL A 479 -27.97 -8.39 -8.56
CA VAL A 479 -28.75 -8.67 -7.36
C VAL A 479 -29.45 -10.02 -7.61
N ASN A 480 -28.90 -11.10 -7.07
CA ASN A 480 -29.63 -12.36 -6.99
C ASN A 480 -30.71 -12.19 -5.93
N SER A 481 -31.93 -11.94 -6.38
CA SER A 481 -33.13 -12.19 -5.60
C SER A 481 -33.30 -13.71 -5.48
N ASN A 482 -33.02 -14.26 -4.30
CA ASN A 482 -33.76 -15.35 -3.67
C ASN A 482 -33.37 -15.49 -2.20
#